data_AF-A0A0K2RT84-F1
#
_entry.id   AF-A0A0K2RT84-F1
#
_cell.length_a   1.000
_cell.length_b   1.000
_cell.length_c   1.000
_cell.angle_alpha   90.00
_cell.angle_beta   90.00
_cell.angle_gamma   90.00
#
_symmetry.space_group_name_H-M   'P 1'
#
loop_
_entity.id
_entity.type
_entity.pdbx_description
1 polymer ?
#
loop_
_entity_poly.entity_id
_entity_poly.type
_entity_poly.pdbx_seq_one_letter_code
_entity_poly.pdbx_strand_id
1 'polypeptide(L)'
;MLSRIAESLFWIGRYVERADGTARILDVHLERLNHLPLEEQRSVARELLAVMGARPQSEEFGLPELLHALAYDKTSATSIAGPWGPRVKMRGARARLCPRHCGRASTPPITG
;
A
#
# COMPACT_ATOMS: atom_id res chain seq x y z
N MET A 1 -22.63 -5.91 15.85
CA MET A 1 -21.24 -6.38 15.84
C MET A 1 -20.75 -6.83 14.46
N LEU A 2 -21.58 -7.47 13.62
CA LEU A 2 -21.21 -7.94 12.28
C LEU A 2 -20.70 -6.85 11.32
N SER A 3 -21.26 -5.64 11.38
CA SER A 3 -20.86 -4.52 10.51
C SER A 3 -19.36 -4.16 10.60
N ARG A 4 -18.76 -4.25 11.79
CA ARG A 4 -17.32 -3.97 11.97
C ARG A 4 -16.43 -5.11 11.45
N ILE A 5 -16.93 -6.35 11.51
CA ILE A 5 -16.23 -7.52 10.96
C ILE A 5 -16.26 -7.44 9.43
N ALA A 6 -17.42 -7.14 8.84
CA ALA A 6 -17.58 -6.96 7.40
C ALA A 6 -16.67 -5.84 6.86
N GLU A 7 -16.61 -4.69 7.54
CA GLU A 7 -15.69 -3.61 7.18
C GLU A 7 -14.21 -4.04 7.26
N SER A 8 -13.82 -4.76 8.31
CA SER A 8 -12.45 -5.24 8.47
C SER A 8 -12.06 -6.23 7.36
N LEU A 9 -12.95 -7.18 7.03
CA LEU A 9 -12.74 -8.17 5.97
C LEU A 9 -12.66 -7.52 4.59
N PHE A 10 -13.50 -6.52 4.30
CA PHE A 10 -13.45 -5.77 3.04
C PHE A 10 -12.07 -5.15 2.81
N TRP A 11 -11.52 -4.47 3.82
CA TRP A 11 -10.20 -3.86 3.70
C TRP A 11 -9.08 -4.90 3.59
N ILE A 12 -9.13 -5.97 4.38
CA ILE A 12 -8.17 -7.07 4.29
C ILE A 12 -8.18 -7.64 2.86
N GLY A 13 -9.34 -7.91 2.29
CA GLY A 13 -9.47 -8.39 0.91
C GLY A 13 -8.79 -7.45 -0.09
N ARG A 14 -9.06 -6.15 -0.01
CA ARG A 14 -8.41 -5.15 -0.88
C ARG A 14 -6.90 -5.02 -0.67
N TYR A 15 -6.40 -5.29 0.54
CA TYR A 15 -4.96 -5.36 0.81
C TYR A 15 -4.33 -6.62 0.23
N VAL A 16 -5.00 -7.77 0.34
CA VAL A 16 -4.57 -9.06 -0.23
C VAL A 16 -4.56 -9.00 -1.75
N GLU A 17 -5.63 -8.51 -2.40
CA GLU A 17 -5.70 -8.36 -3.86
C GLU A 17 -4.55 -7.52 -4.41
N ARG A 18 -4.20 -6.42 -3.73
CA ARG A 18 -3.08 -5.58 -4.13
C ARG A 18 -1.74 -6.27 -3.94
N ALA A 19 -1.55 -6.96 -2.80
CA ALA A 19 -0.32 -7.71 -2.52
C ALA A 19 -0.12 -8.84 -3.55
N ASP A 20 -1.20 -9.54 -3.90
CA ASP A 20 -1.23 -10.56 -4.96
C ASP A 20 -0.90 -9.96 -6.34
N GLY A 21 -1.44 -8.77 -6.65
CA GLY A 21 -1.07 -8.00 -7.84
C GLY A 21 0.41 -7.66 -7.91
N THR A 22 0.99 -7.12 -6.82
CA THR A 22 2.43 -6.86 -6.73
C THR A 22 3.25 -8.13 -6.85
N ALA A 23 2.84 -9.23 -6.21
CA ALA A 23 3.54 -10.50 -6.25
C ALA A 23 3.59 -11.07 -7.67
N ARG A 24 2.48 -11.05 -8.41
CA ARG A 24 2.44 -11.50 -9.81
C ARG A 24 3.33 -10.67 -10.73
N ILE A 25 3.34 -9.35 -10.56
CA ILE A 25 4.24 -8.46 -11.33
C ILE A 25 5.70 -8.83 -10.99
N LEU A 26 6.02 -8.91 -9.71
CA LEU A 26 7.36 -9.21 -9.26
C LEU A 26 7.84 -10.58 -9.77
N ASP A 27 7.00 -11.61 -9.73
CA ASP A 27 7.31 -12.97 -10.18
C ASP A 27 7.74 -13.02 -11.65
N VAL A 28 6.94 -12.43 -12.55
CA VAL A 28 7.24 -12.33 -13.98
C VAL A 28 8.55 -11.57 -14.23
N HIS A 29 8.77 -10.47 -13.51
CA HIS A 29 9.99 -9.69 -13.65
C HIS A 29 11.21 -10.37 -13.03
N LEU A 30 11.04 -11.16 -11.97
CA LEU A 30 12.12 -11.90 -11.31
C LEU A 30 12.64 -13.02 -12.20
N GLU A 31 11.74 -13.76 -12.84
CA GLU A 31 12.08 -14.77 -13.85
C GLU A 31 12.92 -14.12 -14.96
N ARG A 32 12.45 -12.99 -15.52
CA ARG A 32 13.20 -12.24 -16.53
C ARG A 32 14.58 -11.79 -16.03
N LEU A 33 14.65 -11.17 -14.84
CA LEU A 33 15.88 -10.64 -14.25
C LEU A 33 16.93 -11.73 -14.03
N ASN A 34 16.52 -12.93 -13.59
CA ASN A 34 17.44 -14.05 -13.35
C ASN A 34 18.14 -14.56 -14.63
N HIS A 35 17.56 -14.29 -15.80
CA HIS A 35 18.15 -14.67 -17.08
C HIS A 35 19.02 -13.57 -17.74
N LEU A 36 19.09 -12.38 -17.13
CA LEU A 36 19.85 -11.24 -17.67
C LEU A 36 21.26 -11.13 -17.06
N PRO A 37 22.23 -10.55 -17.80
CA PRO A 37 23.50 -10.11 -17.24
C PRO A 37 23.31 -9.04 -16.15
N LEU A 38 24.25 -8.96 -15.19
CA LEU A 38 24.15 -8.08 -14.02
C LEU A 38 23.96 -6.59 -14.37
N GLU A 39 24.60 -6.12 -15.43
CA GLU A 39 24.47 -4.73 -15.89
C GLU A 39 23.06 -4.41 -16.40
N GLU A 40 22.42 -5.36 -17.08
CA GLU A 40 21.05 -5.23 -17.58
C GLU A 40 20.01 -5.36 -16.46
N GLN A 41 20.27 -6.21 -15.46
CA GLN A 41 19.40 -6.38 -14.29
C GLN A 41 19.15 -5.04 -13.58
N ARG A 42 20.18 -4.20 -13.44
CA ARG A 42 20.07 -2.88 -12.80
C ARG A 42 19.13 -1.93 -13.56
N SER A 43 19.16 -1.93 -14.90
CA SER A 43 18.26 -1.10 -15.69
C SER A 43 16.81 -1.54 -15.49
N VAL A 44 16.56 -2.84 -15.64
CA VAL A 44 15.23 -3.43 -15.52
C VAL A 44 14.67 -3.28 -14.10
N ALA A 45 15.51 -3.41 -13.07
CA ALA A 45 15.10 -3.19 -11.69
C ALA A 45 14.65 -1.73 -11.44
N ARG A 46 15.40 -0.75 -11.96
CA ARG A 46 15.04 0.68 -11.85
C ARG A 46 13.76 1.01 -12.63
N GLU A 47 13.61 0.46 -13.83
CA GLU A 47 12.40 0.62 -14.64
C GLU A 47 11.18 0.03 -13.95
N LEU A 48 11.28 -1.20 -13.42
CA LEU A 48 10.17 -1.82 -12.70
C LEU A 48 9.77 -0.97 -11.49
N LEU A 49 10.75 -0.49 -10.72
CA LEU A 49 10.47 0.37 -9.57
C LEU A 49 9.75 1.66 -9.99
N ALA A 50 10.15 2.27 -11.12
CA ALA A 50 9.51 3.46 -11.66
C ALA A 50 8.07 3.19 -12.10
N VAL A 51 7.80 2.04 -12.75
CA VAL A 51 6.44 1.59 -13.11
C VAL A 51 5.58 1.38 -11.86
N MET A 52 6.17 0.84 -10.79
CA MET A 52 5.51 0.68 -9.49
C MET A 52 5.32 2.01 -8.73
N GLY A 53 5.72 3.14 -9.32
CA GLY A 53 5.50 4.48 -8.79
C GLY A 53 6.49 4.92 -7.72
N ALA A 54 7.62 4.22 -7.59
CA ALA A 54 8.70 4.55 -6.66
C ALA A 54 9.97 4.99 -7.40
N ARG A 55 10.90 5.61 -6.68
CA ARG A 55 12.20 6.03 -7.23
C ARG A 55 13.32 5.28 -6.55
N PRO A 56 14.39 4.92 -7.29
CA PRO A 56 15.55 4.26 -6.70
C PRO A 56 16.20 5.19 -5.68
N GLN A 57 16.62 4.62 -4.56
CA GLN A 57 17.22 5.38 -3.44
C GLN A 57 18.72 5.63 -3.64
N SER A 58 19.36 4.92 -4.58
CA SER A 58 20.77 5.00 -4.90
C SER A 58 21.01 4.79 -6.39
N GLU A 59 22.19 5.19 -6.88
CA GLU A 59 22.61 4.90 -8.26
C GLU A 59 22.95 3.41 -8.47
N GLU A 60 23.39 2.73 -7.41
CA GLU A 60 23.73 1.31 -7.42
C GLU A 60 22.51 0.38 -7.24
N PHE A 61 21.30 0.91 -7.35
CA PHE A 61 20.06 0.17 -7.15
C PHE A 61 19.97 -1.07 -8.06
N GLY A 62 19.82 -2.24 -7.44
CA GLY A 62 19.75 -3.53 -8.12
C GLY A 62 18.59 -4.40 -7.64
N LEU A 63 18.72 -5.69 -7.93
CA LEU A 63 17.70 -6.70 -7.60
C LEU A 63 17.44 -6.82 -6.08
N PRO A 64 18.45 -6.84 -5.18
CA PRO A 64 18.20 -6.92 -3.74
C PRO A 64 17.37 -5.74 -3.21
N GLU A 65 17.67 -4.53 -3.68
CA GLU A 65 16.97 -3.31 -3.27
C GLU A 65 15.53 -3.28 -3.81
N LEU A 66 15.33 -3.77 -5.04
CA LEU A 66 14.00 -3.97 -5.63
C LEU A 66 13.15 -4.95 -4.82
N LEU A 67 13.71 -6.11 -4.49
CA LEU A 67 13.04 -7.11 -3.67
C LEU A 67 12.70 -6.55 -2.29
N HIS A 68 13.62 -5.79 -1.69
CA HIS A 68 13.33 -5.12 -0.43
C HIS A 68 12.16 -4.14 -0.57
N ALA A 69 12.19 -3.26 -1.57
CA ALA A 69 11.18 -2.23 -1.78
C ALA A 69 9.78 -2.78 -2.11
N LEU A 70 9.69 -3.87 -2.90
CA LEU A 70 8.43 -4.41 -3.39
C LEU A 70 7.91 -5.63 -2.62
N ALA A 71 8.77 -6.38 -1.93
CA ALA A 71 8.35 -7.57 -1.19
C ALA A 71 8.42 -7.39 0.33
N TYR A 72 9.50 -6.79 0.86
CA TYR A 72 9.82 -6.87 2.29
C TYR A 72 9.63 -5.58 3.08
N ASP A 73 9.53 -4.42 2.43
CA ASP A 73 9.34 -3.15 3.10
C ASP A 73 7.97 -3.09 3.78
N LYS A 74 7.96 -3.04 5.12
CA LYS A 74 6.73 -2.98 5.94
C LYS A 74 6.13 -1.58 6.03
N THR A 75 6.87 -0.57 5.57
CA THR A 75 6.48 0.84 5.64
C THR A 75 5.83 1.32 4.33
N SER A 76 6.25 0.75 3.20
CA SER A 76 5.67 1.04 1.89
C SER A 76 4.29 0.40 1.70
N ALA A 77 3.35 1.15 1.11
CA ALA A 77 2.01 0.66 0.82
C ALA A 77 1.91 -0.20 -0.45
N THR A 78 2.94 -0.16 -1.31
CA THR A 78 3.03 -0.91 -2.57
C THR A 78 3.75 -2.25 -2.41
N SER A 79 4.45 -2.44 -1.28
CA SER A 79 5.12 -3.69 -0.92
C SER A 79 4.12 -4.79 -0.56
N ILE A 80 4.50 -6.05 -0.76
CA ILE A 80 3.73 -7.24 -0.35
C ILE A 80 3.60 -7.30 1.18
N ALA A 81 4.67 -7.00 1.93
CA ALA A 81 4.68 -7.05 3.39
C ALA A 81 4.11 -5.81 4.09
N GLY A 82 4.08 -4.67 3.41
CA GLY A 82 3.64 -3.38 3.98
C GLY A 82 2.15 -3.13 4.25
N PRO A 83 1.17 -3.88 3.70
CA PRO A 83 -0.26 -3.60 3.97
C PRO A 83 -0.64 -3.67 5.45
N TRP A 84 0.17 -4.37 6.26
CA TRP A 84 -0.08 -4.69 7.67
C TRP A 84 0.42 -3.62 8.66
N GLY A 85 1.06 -2.56 8.16
CA GLY A 85 1.61 -1.47 8.97
C GLY A 85 0.55 -0.54 9.59
N PRO A 86 0.89 0.71 9.95
CA PRO A 86 0.04 1.62 10.72
C PRO A 86 -1.37 1.89 10.13
N ARG A 87 -1.58 1.60 8.84
CA ARG A 87 -2.85 1.80 8.12
C ARG A 87 -3.99 0.88 8.55
N VAL A 88 -3.69 -0.31 9.06
CA VAL A 88 -4.70 -1.20 9.67
C VAL A 88 -5.04 -0.72 11.10
N LYS A 89 -4.03 -0.26 11.86
CA LYS A 89 -4.22 0.31 13.21
C LYS A 89 -5.05 1.61 13.22
N MET A 90 -4.83 2.51 12.26
CA MET A 90 -5.50 3.82 12.25
C MET A 90 -7.01 3.76 11.93
N ARG A 91 -7.51 2.74 11.22
CA ARG A 91 -8.96 2.68 10.86
C ARG A 91 -9.84 2.07 11.93
N GLY A 92 -9.31 1.19 12.79
CA GLY A 92 -9.99 0.78 14.02
C GLY A 92 -10.20 1.94 15.02
N ALA A 93 -9.52 3.08 14.82
CA ALA A 93 -9.69 4.29 15.63
C ALA A 93 -10.76 5.25 15.09
N ARG A 94 -10.99 5.32 13.76
CA ARG A 94 -12.05 6.17 13.19
C ARG A 94 -13.45 5.75 13.65
N ALA A 95 -13.69 4.46 13.88
CA ALA A 95 -14.94 3.96 14.46
C ALA A 95 -15.15 4.35 15.94
N ARG A 96 -14.11 4.82 16.66
CA ARG A 96 -14.20 5.31 18.04
C ARG A 96 -14.34 6.83 18.14
N LEU A 97 -14.14 7.55 17.05
CA LEU A 97 -14.08 9.02 17.02
C LEU A 97 -15.34 9.68 16.45
N CYS A 98 -16.48 8.99 16.48
CA CYS A 98 -17.78 9.64 16.30
C CYS A 98 -18.30 10.07 17.68
N PRO A 99 -18.18 11.34 18.10
CA PRO A 99 -18.83 11.80 19.31
C PRO A 99 -20.34 11.80 19.03
N ARG A 100 -21.11 11.20 19.91
CA ARG A 100 -22.58 11.03 19.81
C ARG A 100 -23.38 12.33 19.90
N HIS A 101 -22.83 13.50 19.60
CA HIS A 101 -23.49 14.79 19.76
C HIS A 101 -23.35 15.66 18.49
N CYS A 102 -24.06 15.29 17.42
CA CYS A 102 -24.56 16.29 16.47
C CYS A 102 -26.03 16.55 16.83
N GLY A 103 -26.21 17.25 17.95
CA GLY A 103 -27.48 17.81 18.36
C GLY A 103 -27.86 18.98 17.45
N ARG A 104 -29.14 19.01 17.07
CA ARG A 104 -29.89 20.14 16.52
C ARG A 104 -29.47 21.49 17.14
N ALA A 105 -29.24 22.49 16.28
CA ALA A 105 -29.47 23.92 16.55
C ALA A 105 -29.43 24.63 15.18
N SER A 106 -30.59 24.89 14.57
CA SER A 106 -31.36 26.15 14.65
C SER A 106 -30.79 27.24 13.73
N THR A 107 -31.49 27.45 12.61
CA THR A 107 -31.41 28.63 11.74
C THR A 107 -31.75 29.90 12.54
N PRO A 108 -30.99 31.00 12.43
CA PRO A 108 -31.44 32.28 12.97
C PRO A 108 -32.49 32.92 12.05
N PRO A 109 -33.42 33.74 12.59
CA PRO A 109 -34.44 34.40 11.79
C PRO A 109 -33.85 35.61 11.05
N ILE A 110 -34.40 35.83 9.86
CA ILE A 110 -34.22 37.03 9.04
C ILE A 110 -34.82 38.21 9.81
N THR A 111 -34.06 39.28 9.99
CA THR A 111 -34.61 40.57 10.43
C THR A 111 -33.85 41.70 9.75
N GLY A 112 -34.61 42.62 9.14
CA GLY A 112 -34.19 44.00 8.83
C GLY A 112 -33.69 44.22 7.42
#